data_AF-A0A2E8D4V2-F1
#
_entry.id   AF-A0A2E8D4V2-F1
#
_cell.length_a   1.000
_cell.length_b   1.000
_cell.length_c   1.000
_cell.angle_alpha   90.00
_cell.angle_beta   90.00
_cell.angle_gamma   90.00
#
_symmetry.space_group_name_H-M   'P 1'
#
loop_
_entity.id
_entity.type
_entity.pdbx_description
1 polymer ?
#
loop_
_entity_poly.entity_id
_entity_poly.type
_entity_poly.pdbx_seq_one_letter_code
_entity_poly.pdbx_strand_id
1 'polypeptide(L)'
;MTNSPSKPARDTGEEALRSKATQALQRLKQDKLSWPVWLAIGYAGVVLPVLCHLATTSDPPRTPRWQSGDLDDQLGFVLSGLAGFVLYPLMAYPILSLSLLLFREERFAHNYVVRFGIATALPVAAWYGVLYGLVLFGIAEWHSVAWLDALVFWGFGIATPFLFWVVLRALLWVRHKLWIPWIVIILLFTIGSFVGTIYAIVTEGAEGIIVLPAVALFFTMFFGPYWCFDAYLVMGLRLVCRYPQRVRFTIAQLMAAMTWLAAFLAACRWSVILSLEEYSKLPLEPPSNCYIATAASQGHTRFVGSQTIRSASGTRWQVNRQLAVLKAAELALRTLLPTFHTWLRAVYDRLGPVVARRLRHPILADLAYVGLKPFEWNAILVLIGLLGEGRHCIDRLYLRDGERINL
;
A
#
# COMPACT_ATOMS: atom_id res chain seq x y z
N MET A 1 32.20 -70.13 -27.57
CA MET A 1 31.00 -69.78 -26.79
C MET A 1 31.41 -68.86 -25.65
N THR A 2 31.16 -67.56 -25.75
CA THR A 2 31.04 -66.66 -24.60
C THR A 2 30.16 -65.49 -25.02
N ASN A 3 28.85 -65.66 -24.81
CA ASN A 3 27.86 -64.58 -24.89
C ASN A 3 28.13 -63.59 -23.76
N SER A 4 28.31 -62.31 -24.08
CA SER A 4 28.23 -61.20 -23.12
C SER A 4 26.87 -60.49 -23.31
N PRO A 5 26.14 -60.18 -22.23
CA PRO A 5 24.73 -59.81 -22.31
C PRO A 5 24.55 -58.37 -22.80
N SER A 6 23.64 -58.20 -23.76
CA SER A 6 23.15 -56.91 -24.22
C SER A 6 22.57 -56.08 -23.06
N LYS A 7 23.17 -54.92 -22.82
CA LYS A 7 22.72 -53.91 -21.86
C LYS A 7 21.28 -53.47 -22.20
N PRO A 8 20.34 -53.43 -21.24
CA PRO A 8 18.94 -53.16 -21.55
C PRO A 8 18.69 -51.68 -21.85
N ALA A 9 17.79 -51.45 -22.82
CA ALA A 9 17.23 -50.20 -23.29
C ALA A 9 16.76 -49.25 -22.17
N ARG A 10 17.66 -48.38 -21.69
CA ARG A 10 17.34 -47.28 -20.76
C ARG A 10 17.26 -45.90 -21.42
N ASP A 11 17.66 -45.77 -22.69
CA ASP A 11 17.77 -44.47 -23.40
C ASP A 11 16.45 -43.94 -23.99
N THR A 12 15.45 -44.80 -24.24
CA THR A 12 14.23 -44.38 -24.97
C THR A 12 13.36 -43.38 -24.20
N GLY A 13 13.41 -43.40 -22.87
CA GLY A 13 12.64 -42.49 -22.01
C GLY A 13 13.22 -41.08 -21.93
N GLU A 14 14.55 -40.96 -21.80
CA GLU A 14 15.24 -39.67 -21.76
C GLU A 14 15.20 -38.95 -23.12
N GLU A 15 15.34 -39.69 -24.22
CA GLU A 15 15.21 -39.13 -25.57
C GLU A 15 13.78 -38.63 -25.85
N ALA A 16 12.76 -39.36 -25.40
CA ALA A 16 11.36 -38.94 -25.52
C ALA A 16 11.05 -37.68 -24.68
N LEU A 17 11.60 -37.59 -23.46
CA LEU A 17 11.49 -36.40 -22.61
C LEU A 17 12.22 -35.20 -23.21
N ARG A 18 13.44 -35.37 -23.71
CA ARG A 18 14.21 -34.32 -24.41
C ARG A 18 13.50 -33.86 -25.68
N SER A 19 12.94 -34.78 -26.46
CA SER A 19 12.16 -34.48 -27.66
C SER A 19 10.91 -33.65 -27.33
N LYS A 20 10.13 -34.06 -26.32
CA LYS A 20 8.95 -33.30 -25.85
C LYS A 20 9.33 -31.92 -25.32
N ALA A 21 10.39 -31.81 -24.53
CA ALA A 21 10.87 -30.53 -24.01
C ALA A 21 11.33 -29.61 -25.15
N THR A 22 12.00 -30.15 -26.17
CA THR A 22 12.47 -29.40 -27.34
C THR A 22 11.32 -28.94 -28.22
N GLN A 23 10.30 -29.78 -28.43
CA GLN A 23 9.07 -29.40 -29.11
C GLN A 23 8.28 -28.33 -28.35
N ALA A 24 8.20 -28.43 -27.01
CA ALA A 24 7.56 -27.42 -26.18
C ALA A 24 8.29 -26.06 -26.27
N LEU A 25 9.63 -26.08 -26.25
CA LEU A 25 10.47 -24.90 -26.48
C LEU A 25 10.31 -24.31 -27.90
N GLN A 26 10.19 -25.15 -28.92
CA GLN A 26 9.92 -24.71 -30.29
C GLN A 26 8.56 -24.05 -30.43
N ARG A 27 7.51 -24.58 -29.79
CA ARG A 27 6.18 -23.96 -29.75
C ARG A 27 6.22 -22.58 -29.09
N LEU A 28 6.92 -22.46 -27.95
CA LEU A 28 7.14 -21.17 -27.27
C LEU A 28 7.87 -20.14 -28.16
N LYS A 29 8.77 -20.59 -29.05
CA LYS A 29 9.47 -19.71 -30.01
C LYS A 29 8.58 -19.21 -31.14
N GLN A 30 7.56 -19.95 -31.56
CA GLN A 30 6.76 -19.62 -32.74
C GLN A 30 5.48 -18.83 -32.43
N ASP A 31 4.85 -19.05 -31.26
CA ASP A 31 3.53 -18.47 -30.95
C ASP A 31 3.53 -16.95 -30.78
N LYS A 32 2.86 -16.24 -31.70
CA LYS A 32 2.51 -14.82 -31.53
C LYS A 32 1.63 -14.67 -30.29
N LEU A 33 1.68 -13.50 -29.63
CA LEU A 33 0.73 -13.23 -28.55
C LEU A 33 -0.69 -13.30 -29.09
N SER A 34 -1.53 -14.12 -28.48
CA SER A 34 -2.96 -14.00 -28.67
C SER A 34 -3.44 -12.62 -28.18
N TRP A 35 -4.41 -12.03 -28.87
CA TRP A 35 -4.92 -10.70 -28.52
C TRP A 35 -5.36 -10.51 -27.05
N PRO A 36 -5.93 -11.52 -26.33
CA PRO A 36 -6.30 -11.36 -24.93
C PRO A 36 -5.08 -11.28 -24.01
N VAL A 37 -4.04 -12.08 -24.31
CA VAL A 37 -2.76 -12.01 -23.59
C VAL A 37 -2.09 -10.67 -23.86
N TRP A 38 -2.14 -10.19 -25.10
CA TRP A 38 -1.63 -8.87 -25.48
C TRP A 38 -2.31 -7.75 -24.68
N LEU A 39 -3.65 -7.78 -24.58
CA LEU A 39 -4.40 -6.81 -23.78
C LEU A 39 -4.09 -6.93 -22.29
N ALA A 40 -3.99 -8.14 -21.75
CA ALA A 40 -3.68 -8.34 -20.34
C ALA A 40 -2.29 -7.79 -19.97
N ILE A 41 -1.27 -8.01 -20.83
CA ILE A 41 0.07 -7.43 -20.65
C ILE A 41 0.03 -5.91 -20.81
N GLY A 42 -0.70 -5.39 -21.80
CA GLY A 42 -0.88 -3.95 -21.99
C GLY A 42 -1.56 -3.30 -20.78
N TYR A 43 -2.63 -3.91 -20.26
CA TYR A 43 -3.29 -3.42 -19.06
C TYR A 43 -2.34 -3.44 -17.86
N ALA A 44 -1.75 -4.60 -17.55
CA ALA A 44 -0.92 -4.77 -16.37
C ALA A 44 0.38 -3.94 -16.39
N GLY A 45 1.03 -3.79 -17.55
CA GLY A 45 2.32 -3.10 -17.66
C GLY A 45 2.27 -1.66 -18.17
N VAL A 46 1.15 -1.20 -18.74
CA VAL A 46 1.04 0.18 -19.28
C VAL A 46 -0.06 0.95 -18.56
N VAL A 47 -1.28 0.41 -18.50
CA VAL A 47 -2.45 1.13 -17.96
C VAL A 47 -2.44 1.15 -16.43
N LEU A 48 -2.23 0.00 -15.81
CA LEU A 48 -2.32 -0.18 -14.36
C LEU A 48 -1.32 0.66 -13.56
N PRO A 49 -0.02 0.77 -13.92
CA PRO A 49 0.89 1.66 -13.19
C PRO A 49 0.44 3.12 -13.26
N VAL A 50 -0.12 3.56 -14.39
CA VAL A 50 -0.68 4.92 -14.53
C VAL A 50 -1.89 5.10 -13.62
N LEU A 51 -2.82 4.14 -13.60
CA LEU A 51 -4.00 4.18 -12.71
C LEU A 51 -3.60 4.19 -11.23
N CYS A 52 -2.65 3.34 -10.82
CA CYS A 52 -2.15 3.31 -9.45
C CYS A 52 -1.55 4.66 -9.04
N HIS A 53 -0.76 5.29 -9.90
CA HIS A 53 -0.24 6.62 -9.62
C HIS A 53 -1.30 7.71 -9.59
N LEU A 54 -2.27 7.69 -10.52
CA LEU A 54 -3.37 8.65 -10.50
C LEU A 54 -4.15 8.58 -9.18
N ALA A 55 -4.37 7.37 -8.64
CA ALA A 55 -5.06 7.20 -7.36
C ALA A 55 -4.25 7.63 -6.13
N THR A 56 -2.91 7.62 -6.18
CA THR A 56 -2.06 8.04 -5.05
C THR A 56 -1.48 9.44 -5.20
N THR A 57 -1.93 10.22 -6.19
CA THR A 57 -1.41 11.58 -6.45
C THR A 57 -1.60 12.56 -5.31
N SER A 58 -2.68 12.44 -4.54
CA SER A 58 -3.09 13.40 -3.51
C SER A 58 -2.59 13.02 -2.11
N ASP A 59 -2.76 11.76 -1.72
CA ASP A 59 -2.56 11.32 -0.34
C ASP A 59 -1.87 9.93 -0.27
N PRO A 60 -1.07 9.67 0.77
CA PRO A 60 -0.52 8.34 1.02
C PRO A 60 -1.64 7.35 1.39
N PRO A 61 -1.47 6.03 1.15
CA PRO A 61 -2.53 5.02 1.32
C PRO A 61 -3.21 5.00 2.69
N ARG A 62 -2.52 5.40 3.76
CA ARG A 62 -3.04 5.41 5.14
C ARG A 62 -3.38 6.81 5.67
N THR A 63 -3.01 7.88 4.97
CA THR A 63 -3.25 9.28 5.40
C THR A 63 -2.90 9.55 6.88
N PRO A 64 -1.63 9.39 7.31
CA PRO A 64 -1.24 9.68 8.68
C PRO A 64 -1.56 11.15 9.01
N ARG A 65 -2.17 11.37 10.17
CA ARG A 65 -2.62 12.70 10.61
C ARG A 65 -1.68 13.36 11.62
N TRP A 66 -0.68 12.63 12.08
CA TRP A 66 0.29 13.03 13.10
C TRP A 66 1.56 12.18 12.97
N GLN A 67 2.63 12.59 13.65
CA GLN A 67 3.89 11.86 13.65
C GLN A 67 3.86 10.68 14.63
N SER A 68 3.32 9.53 14.19
CA SER A 68 3.21 8.29 14.97
C SER A 68 4.55 7.75 15.50
N GLY A 69 5.61 7.96 14.71
CA GLY A 69 6.91 7.34 14.90
C GLY A 69 7.04 6.01 14.14
N ASP A 70 5.92 5.51 13.57
CA ASP A 70 5.88 4.23 12.90
C ASP A 70 6.47 4.34 11.49
N LEU A 71 7.23 3.31 11.11
CA LEU A 71 7.98 3.32 9.85
C LEU A 71 7.08 3.21 8.62
N ASP A 72 5.92 2.58 8.74
CA ASP A 72 4.90 2.50 7.69
C ASP A 72 4.27 3.88 7.39
N ASP A 73 4.01 4.70 8.41
CA ASP A 73 3.55 6.08 8.23
C ASP A 73 4.65 6.97 7.65
N GLN A 74 5.91 6.76 8.06
CA GLN A 74 7.06 7.47 7.51
C GLN A 74 7.32 7.14 6.04
N LEU A 75 7.13 5.88 5.63
CA LEU A 75 7.31 5.43 4.25
C LEU A 75 6.06 5.56 3.38
N GLY A 76 4.89 5.79 3.99
CA GLY A 76 3.61 5.90 3.29
C GLY A 76 3.61 6.99 2.22
N PHE A 77 4.31 8.11 2.47
CA PHE A 77 4.42 9.21 1.52
C PHE A 77 5.27 8.86 0.29
N VAL A 78 6.18 7.89 0.34
CA VAL A 78 6.94 7.43 -0.85
C VAL A 78 6.01 6.94 -1.97
N LEU A 79 4.86 6.38 -1.60
CA LEU A 79 3.86 5.88 -2.53
C LEU A 79 2.91 6.99 -3.05
N SER A 80 2.95 8.17 -2.42
CA SER A 80 2.15 9.34 -2.82
C SER A 80 2.79 10.12 -3.97
N GLY A 81 2.01 10.96 -4.65
CA GLY A 81 2.52 11.85 -5.70
C GLY A 81 3.59 12.84 -5.24
N LEU A 82 3.54 13.27 -3.97
CA LEU A 82 4.41 14.30 -3.42
C LEU A 82 5.88 13.85 -3.29
N ALA A 83 6.12 12.61 -2.85
CA ALA A 83 7.47 12.06 -2.72
C ALA A 83 7.82 11.06 -3.85
N GLY A 84 6.82 10.44 -4.46
CA GLY A 84 7.00 9.42 -5.49
C GLY A 84 7.33 9.95 -6.88
N PHE A 85 7.15 11.25 -7.17
CA PHE A 85 7.37 11.80 -8.52
C PHE A 85 8.79 11.60 -9.06
N VAL A 86 9.79 11.50 -8.16
CA VAL A 86 11.20 11.29 -8.54
C VAL A 86 11.40 9.97 -9.28
N LEU A 87 10.53 8.98 -9.05
CA LEU A 87 10.56 7.67 -9.70
C LEU A 87 9.80 7.67 -11.05
N TYR A 88 9.03 8.70 -11.37
CA TYR A 88 8.18 8.72 -12.57
C TYR A 88 8.96 8.59 -13.88
N PRO A 89 10.11 9.26 -14.09
CA PRO A 89 10.90 9.06 -15.29
C PRO A 89 11.39 7.60 -15.45
N LEU A 90 11.75 6.97 -14.31
CA LEU A 90 12.23 5.58 -14.27
C LEU A 90 11.11 4.58 -14.52
N MET A 91 9.85 4.94 -14.26
CA MET A 91 8.68 4.16 -14.60
C MET A 91 8.17 4.44 -16.02
N ALA A 92 8.26 5.68 -16.51
CA ALA A 92 7.84 6.03 -17.86
C ALA A 92 8.65 5.28 -18.94
N TYR A 93 9.95 5.11 -18.72
CA TYR A 93 10.84 4.39 -19.63
C TYR A 93 10.42 2.92 -19.92
N PRO A 94 10.18 2.06 -18.91
CA PRO A 94 9.67 0.71 -19.14
C PRO A 94 8.25 0.69 -19.71
N ILE A 95 7.37 1.65 -19.35
CA ILE A 95 6.03 1.76 -19.93
C ILE A 95 6.11 2.02 -21.44
N LEU A 96 6.94 2.97 -21.86
CA LEU A 96 7.17 3.29 -23.28
C LEU A 96 7.80 2.10 -24.01
N SER A 97 8.78 1.44 -23.38
CA SER A 97 9.45 0.27 -23.96
C SER A 97 8.48 -0.89 -24.19
N LEU A 98 7.61 -1.18 -23.21
CA LEU A 98 6.58 -2.20 -23.35
C LEU A 98 5.54 -1.81 -24.40
N SER A 99 5.12 -0.56 -24.45
CA SER A 99 4.18 -0.05 -25.46
C SER A 99 4.73 -0.24 -26.88
N LEU A 100 6.00 0.10 -27.11
CA LEU A 100 6.67 -0.12 -28.40
C LEU A 100 6.74 -1.62 -28.75
N LEU A 101 7.08 -2.46 -27.78
CA LEU A 101 7.19 -3.90 -27.96
C LEU A 101 5.83 -4.54 -28.27
N LEU A 102 4.77 -4.11 -27.59
CA LEU A 102 3.40 -4.55 -27.85
C LEU A 102 2.90 -4.07 -29.22
N PHE A 103 3.27 -2.86 -29.64
CA PHE A 103 2.88 -2.33 -30.95
C PHE A 103 3.50 -3.11 -32.12
N ARG A 104 4.82 -3.35 -32.08
CA ARG A 104 5.53 -4.14 -33.10
C ARG A 104 6.69 -4.96 -32.52
N GLU A 105 6.36 -6.15 -32.04
CA GLU A 105 7.30 -7.07 -31.39
C GLU A 105 8.56 -7.32 -32.24
N GLU A 106 8.39 -7.72 -33.51
CA GLU A 106 9.51 -8.11 -34.38
C GLU A 106 10.52 -6.99 -34.64
N ARG A 107 10.05 -5.73 -34.72
CA ARG A 107 10.89 -4.55 -34.96
C ARG A 107 11.68 -4.17 -33.70
N PHE A 108 11.04 -4.20 -32.55
CA PHE A 108 11.60 -3.64 -31.32
C PHE A 108 12.27 -4.67 -30.42
N ALA A 109 12.00 -5.97 -30.61
CA ALA A 109 12.59 -7.05 -29.79
C ALA A 109 14.12 -7.11 -29.87
N HIS A 110 14.72 -6.64 -30.97
CA HIS A 110 16.17 -6.62 -31.17
C HIS A 110 16.83 -5.32 -30.69
N ASN A 111 16.05 -4.29 -30.38
CA ASN A 111 16.57 -3.00 -29.96
C ASN A 111 17.03 -3.06 -28.50
N TYR A 112 18.30 -2.77 -28.27
CA TYR A 112 18.89 -2.74 -26.92
C TYR A 112 18.14 -1.79 -25.98
N VAL A 113 17.74 -0.60 -26.45
CA VAL A 113 17.03 0.40 -25.62
C VAL A 113 15.69 -0.15 -25.15
N VAL A 114 14.95 -0.88 -25.99
CA VAL A 114 13.66 -1.46 -25.58
C VAL A 114 13.89 -2.61 -24.60
N ARG A 115 14.84 -3.51 -24.88
CA ARG A 115 15.18 -4.63 -23.98
C ARG A 115 15.66 -4.15 -22.61
N PHE A 116 16.50 -3.11 -22.60
CA PHE A 116 16.99 -2.49 -21.38
C PHE A 116 15.81 -1.89 -20.58
N GLY A 117 14.89 -1.19 -21.25
CA GLY A 117 13.66 -0.70 -20.61
C GLY A 117 12.83 -1.80 -19.95
N ILE A 118 12.57 -2.91 -20.66
CA ILE A 118 11.87 -4.07 -20.08
C ILE A 118 12.62 -4.64 -18.86
N ALA A 119 13.95 -4.75 -18.93
CA ALA A 119 14.76 -5.26 -17.83
C ALA A 119 14.74 -4.33 -16.61
N THR A 120 14.78 -3.01 -16.82
CA THR A 120 14.73 -2.00 -15.75
C THR A 120 13.38 -1.94 -15.05
N ALA A 121 12.32 -2.46 -15.66
CA ALA A 121 10.99 -2.50 -15.04
C ALA A 121 10.93 -3.43 -13.83
N LEU A 122 11.68 -4.53 -13.84
CA LEU A 122 11.68 -5.52 -12.76
C LEU A 122 12.12 -4.95 -11.41
N PRO A 123 13.30 -4.28 -11.29
CA PRO A 123 13.70 -3.67 -10.03
C PRO A 123 12.76 -2.53 -9.61
N VAL A 124 12.21 -1.75 -10.55
CA VAL A 124 11.24 -0.68 -10.23
C VAL A 124 9.95 -1.27 -9.65
N ALA A 125 9.36 -2.27 -10.31
CA ALA A 125 8.15 -2.94 -9.84
C ALA A 125 8.38 -3.68 -8.52
N ALA A 126 9.54 -4.33 -8.35
CA ALA A 126 9.93 -4.97 -7.10
C ALA A 126 10.04 -3.95 -5.96
N TRP A 127 10.67 -2.79 -6.20
CA TRP A 127 10.77 -1.71 -5.22
C TRP A 127 9.39 -1.20 -4.79
N TYR A 128 8.49 -0.92 -5.74
CA TYR A 128 7.12 -0.50 -5.43
C TYR A 128 6.35 -1.59 -4.68
N GLY A 129 6.51 -2.85 -5.07
CA GLY A 129 5.99 -3.97 -4.29
C GLY A 129 6.52 -3.93 -2.86
N VAL A 130 7.83 -3.67 -2.68
CA VAL A 130 8.53 -3.76 -1.38
C VAL A 130 7.95 -2.73 -0.44
N LEU A 131 7.91 -1.49 -0.90
CA LEU A 131 7.31 -0.39 -0.16
C LEU A 131 5.82 -0.59 0.08
N TYR A 132 5.06 -1.07 -0.89
CA TYR A 132 3.63 -1.30 -0.73
C TYR A 132 3.34 -2.33 0.35
N GLY A 133 4.05 -3.46 0.34
CA GLY A 133 3.96 -4.47 1.40
C GLY A 133 4.38 -3.92 2.77
N LEU A 134 5.48 -3.17 2.85
CA LEU A 134 5.93 -2.54 4.10
C LEU A 134 4.92 -1.53 4.65
N VAL A 135 4.29 -0.72 3.79
CA VAL A 135 3.28 0.26 4.21
C VAL A 135 1.98 -0.42 4.65
N LEU A 136 1.61 -1.54 4.04
CA LEU A 136 0.38 -2.26 4.40
C LEU A 136 0.52 -3.12 5.66
N PHE A 137 1.69 -3.72 5.90
CA PHE A 137 1.87 -4.71 6.97
C PHE A 137 2.88 -4.28 8.05
N GLY A 138 3.58 -3.16 7.85
CA GLY A 138 4.66 -2.71 8.74
C GLY A 138 5.91 -3.58 8.64
N ILE A 139 6.90 -3.28 9.50
CA ILE A 139 8.01 -4.18 9.78
C ILE A 139 7.62 -5.00 11.00
N ALA A 140 7.30 -6.27 10.81
CA ALA A 140 7.05 -7.18 11.91
C ALA A 140 8.31 -7.32 12.78
N GLU A 141 8.14 -7.22 14.10
CA GLU A 141 9.20 -7.60 15.04
C GLU A 141 9.59 -9.06 14.80
N TRP A 142 10.88 -9.37 14.77
CA TRP A 142 11.41 -10.69 14.39
C TRP A 142 10.88 -11.86 15.26
N HIS A 143 10.34 -11.55 16.43
CA HIS A 143 9.75 -12.51 17.37
C HIS A 143 8.23 -12.67 17.24
N SER A 144 7.58 -11.83 16.43
CA SER A 144 6.12 -11.85 16.23
C SER A 144 5.72 -12.74 15.05
N VAL A 145 4.51 -13.29 15.05
CA VAL A 145 3.97 -14.06 13.91
C VAL A 145 3.69 -13.16 12.69
N ALA A 146 3.70 -11.83 12.87
CA ALA A 146 3.35 -10.85 11.84
C ALA A 146 4.29 -10.85 10.62
N TRP A 147 5.53 -11.37 10.73
CA TRP A 147 6.39 -11.51 9.55
C TRP A 147 5.86 -12.56 8.58
N LEU A 148 5.10 -13.57 9.08
CA LEU A 148 4.39 -14.52 8.22
C LEU A 148 3.28 -13.82 7.44
N ASP A 149 2.58 -12.84 8.00
CA ASP A 149 1.54 -12.10 7.27
C ASP A 149 2.14 -11.32 6.10
N ALA A 150 3.28 -10.66 6.30
CA ALA A 150 4.02 -10.05 5.21
C ALA A 150 4.45 -11.10 4.17
N LEU A 151 5.09 -12.20 4.58
CA LEU A 151 5.56 -13.24 3.65
C LEU A 151 4.40 -13.91 2.88
N VAL A 152 3.26 -14.13 3.53
CA VAL A 152 2.03 -14.62 2.91
C VAL A 152 1.48 -13.60 1.93
N PHE A 153 1.47 -12.31 2.28
CA PHE A 153 1.05 -11.26 1.36
C PHE A 153 1.96 -11.17 0.13
N TRP A 154 3.27 -11.25 0.32
CA TRP A 154 4.26 -11.31 -0.74
C TRP A 154 4.07 -12.53 -1.64
N GLY A 155 3.93 -13.69 -1.01
CA GLY A 155 3.63 -14.94 -1.69
C GLY A 155 2.32 -14.86 -2.47
N PHE A 156 1.28 -14.30 -1.89
CA PHE A 156 -0.04 -14.13 -2.51
C PHE A 156 -0.02 -13.08 -3.63
N GLY A 157 0.70 -11.97 -3.42
CA GLY A 157 0.89 -10.91 -4.41
C GLY A 157 1.60 -11.41 -5.66
N ILE A 158 2.57 -12.32 -5.53
CA ILE A 158 3.23 -12.97 -6.68
C ILE A 158 2.38 -14.14 -7.22
N ALA A 159 1.77 -14.94 -6.34
CA ALA A 159 1.01 -16.12 -6.74
C ALA A 159 -0.31 -15.78 -7.44
N THR A 160 -0.97 -14.67 -7.10
CA THR A 160 -2.28 -14.31 -7.65
C THR A 160 -2.19 -13.94 -9.14
N PRO A 161 -1.26 -13.07 -9.57
CA PRO A 161 -1.04 -12.80 -10.99
C PRO A 161 -0.55 -14.04 -11.74
N PHE A 162 0.32 -14.85 -11.14
CA PHE A 162 0.77 -16.10 -11.72
C PHE A 162 -0.39 -17.09 -11.95
N LEU A 163 -1.25 -17.30 -10.94
CA LEU A 163 -2.42 -18.16 -11.04
C LEU A 163 -3.40 -17.63 -12.08
N PHE A 164 -3.61 -16.32 -12.13
CA PHE A 164 -4.40 -15.68 -13.18
C PHE A 164 -3.85 -15.99 -14.57
N TRP A 165 -2.54 -15.92 -14.79
CA TRP A 165 -1.92 -16.29 -16.07
C TRP A 165 -2.14 -17.76 -16.43
N VAL A 166 -2.03 -18.67 -15.46
CA VAL A 166 -2.31 -20.10 -15.64
C VAL A 166 -3.77 -20.33 -16.01
N VAL A 167 -4.71 -19.72 -15.28
CA VAL A 167 -6.15 -19.81 -15.51
C VAL A 167 -6.52 -19.22 -16.87
N LEU A 168 -6.01 -18.02 -17.21
CA LEU A 168 -6.25 -17.39 -18.50
C LEU A 168 -5.81 -18.30 -19.65
N ARG A 169 -4.61 -18.89 -19.57
CA ARG A 169 -4.13 -19.83 -20.59
C ARG A 169 -4.97 -21.11 -20.66
N ALA A 170 -5.38 -21.65 -19.51
CA ALA A 170 -6.27 -22.81 -19.45
C ALA A 170 -7.62 -22.52 -20.11
N LEU A 171 -8.23 -21.36 -19.83
CA LEU A 171 -9.47 -20.92 -20.46
C LEU A 171 -9.33 -20.73 -21.97
N LEU A 172 -8.23 -20.13 -22.43
CA LEU A 172 -7.94 -19.99 -23.86
C LEU A 172 -7.74 -21.36 -24.54
N TRP A 173 -7.09 -22.30 -23.86
CA TRP A 173 -6.92 -23.67 -24.34
C TRP A 173 -8.27 -24.40 -24.43
N VAL A 174 -9.12 -24.31 -23.40
CA VAL A 174 -10.48 -24.88 -23.41
C VAL A 174 -11.30 -24.26 -24.55
N ARG A 175 -11.28 -22.93 -24.69
CA ARG A 175 -11.95 -22.22 -25.79
C ARG A 175 -11.53 -22.76 -27.15
N HIS A 176 -10.23 -22.91 -27.38
CA HIS A 176 -9.70 -23.42 -28.64
C HIS A 176 -10.09 -24.89 -28.86
N LYS A 177 -10.02 -25.72 -27.81
CA LYS A 177 -10.39 -27.15 -27.88
C LYS A 177 -11.87 -27.36 -28.16
N LEU A 178 -12.73 -26.49 -27.65
CA LEU A 178 -14.18 -26.52 -27.84
C LEU A 178 -14.66 -25.67 -29.04
N TRP A 179 -13.74 -25.07 -29.80
CA TRP A 179 -14.06 -24.26 -30.98
C TRP A 179 -15.02 -23.09 -30.70
N ILE A 180 -14.99 -22.57 -29.47
CA ILE A 180 -15.92 -21.50 -29.06
C ILE A 180 -15.47 -20.17 -29.69
N PRO A 181 -16.33 -19.52 -30.51
CA PRO A 181 -16.00 -18.25 -31.13
C PRO A 181 -15.98 -17.13 -30.09
N TRP A 182 -15.15 -16.10 -30.32
CA TRP A 182 -15.00 -14.97 -29.40
C TRP A 182 -16.31 -14.24 -29.10
N ILE A 183 -17.22 -14.20 -30.08
CA ILE A 183 -18.52 -13.55 -29.92
C ILE A 183 -19.37 -14.19 -28.82
N VAL A 184 -19.27 -15.51 -28.61
CA VAL A 184 -20.00 -16.21 -27.55
C VAL A 184 -19.45 -15.86 -26.18
N ILE A 185 -18.13 -15.76 -26.03
CA ILE A 185 -17.50 -15.33 -24.76
C ILE A 185 -17.89 -13.89 -24.44
N ILE A 186 -17.81 -12.99 -25.42
CA ILE A 186 -18.19 -11.59 -25.23
C ILE A 186 -19.67 -11.51 -24.84
N LEU A 187 -20.56 -12.23 -25.53
CA LEU A 187 -21.98 -12.27 -25.21
C LEU A 187 -22.24 -12.81 -23.80
N LEU A 188 -21.61 -13.91 -23.40
CA LEU A 188 -21.73 -14.48 -22.05
C LEU A 188 -21.22 -13.52 -20.97
N PHE A 189 -20.09 -12.84 -21.22
CA PHE A 189 -19.55 -11.83 -20.31
C PHE A 189 -20.48 -10.62 -20.20
N THR A 190 -21.03 -10.14 -21.31
CA THR A 190 -22.01 -9.04 -21.33
C THR A 190 -23.30 -9.42 -20.61
N ILE A 191 -23.83 -10.62 -20.85
CA ILE A 191 -25.02 -11.14 -20.15
C ILE A 191 -24.73 -11.27 -18.65
N GLY A 192 -23.59 -11.87 -18.28
CA GLY A 192 -23.19 -12.03 -16.88
C GLY A 192 -22.99 -10.69 -16.16
N SER A 193 -22.35 -9.72 -16.82
CA SER A 193 -22.19 -8.35 -16.33
C SER A 193 -23.56 -7.68 -16.15
N PHE A 194 -24.45 -7.78 -17.14
CA PHE A 194 -25.80 -7.22 -17.08
C PHE A 194 -26.63 -7.83 -15.96
N VAL A 195 -26.60 -9.15 -15.78
CA VAL A 195 -27.26 -9.85 -14.67
C VAL A 195 -26.66 -9.43 -13.33
N GLY A 196 -25.33 -9.32 -13.23
CA GLY A 196 -24.65 -8.85 -12.03
C GLY A 196 -25.03 -7.41 -11.66
N THR A 197 -25.14 -6.53 -12.66
CA THR A 197 -25.61 -5.15 -12.46
C THR A 197 -27.07 -5.13 -12.01
N ILE A 198 -27.97 -5.92 -12.62
CA ILE A 198 -29.37 -6.02 -12.18
C ILE A 198 -29.44 -6.53 -10.74
N TYR A 199 -28.69 -7.58 -10.41
CA TYR A 199 -28.63 -8.11 -9.05
C TYR A 199 -28.18 -7.05 -8.05
N ALA A 200 -27.08 -6.34 -8.34
CA ALA A 200 -26.57 -5.28 -7.49
C ALA A 200 -27.57 -4.12 -7.30
N ILE A 201 -28.30 -3.74 -8.36
CA ILE A 201 -29.37 -2.74 -8.29
C ILE A 201 -30.52 -3.22 -7.38
N VAL A 202 -30.89 -4.50 -7.50
CA VAL A 202 -31.98 -5.08 -6.70
C VAL A 202 -31.58 -5.20 -5.23
N THR A 203 -30.32 -5.51 -4.91
CA THR A 203 -29.86 -5.71 -3.53
C THR A 203 -29.45 -4.43 -2.83
N GLU A 204 -28.79 -3.51 -3.52
CA GLU A 204 -28.14 -2.32 -2.92
C GLU A 204 -28.69 -1.00 -3.48
N GLY A 205 -29.67 -1.03 -4.39
CA GLY A 205 -30.22 0.15 -5.04
C GLY A 205 -29.23 0.76 -6.06
N ALA A 206 -29.35 2.07 -6.31
CA ALA A 206 -28.53 2.76 -7.32
C ALA A 206 -27.01 2.75 -7.01
N GLU A 207 -26.63 2.60 -5.74
CA GLU A 207 -25.23 2.51 -5.29
C GLU A 207 -24.55 1.22 -5.77
N GLY A 208 -25.30 0.11 -5.92
CA GLY A 208 -24.78 -1.20 -6.32
C GLY A 208 -24.16 -1.23 -7.73
N ILE A 209 -24.56 -0.29 -8.61
CA ILE A 209 -23.99 -0.15 -9.98
C ILE A 209 -22.49 0.17 -9.92
N ILE A 210 -22.07 0.94 -8.90
CA ILE A 210 -20.69 1.41 -8.75
C ILE A 210 -19.84 0.35 -8.03
N VAL A 211 -20.43 -0.41 -7.10
CA VAL A 211 -19.71 -1.34 -6.21
C VAL A 211 -18.98 -2.44 -6.98
N LEU A 212 -19.65 -3.14 -7.91
CA LEU A 212 -19.04 -4.28 -8.60
C LEU A 212 -17.78 -3.92 -9.42
N PRO A 213 -17.82 -2.93 -10.33
CA PRO A 213 -16.60 -2.50 -11.05
C PRO A 213 -15.58 -1.85 -10.11
N ALA A 214 -16.00 -1.16 -9.05
CA ALA A 214 -15.09 -0.60 -8.06
C ALA A 214 -14.31 -1.68 -7.29
N VAL A 215 -14.95 -2.79 -6.93
CA VAL A 215 -14.30 -3.93 -6.27
C VAL A 215 -13.29 -4.59 -7.20
N ALA A 216 -13.66 -4.82 -8.47
CA ALA A 216 -12.73 -5.39 -9.45
C ALA A 216 -11.51 -4.49 -9.68
N LEU A 217 -11.73 -3.17 -9.83
CA LEU A 217 -10.68 -2.17 -9.96
C LEU A 217 -9.82 -2.09 -8.69
N PHE A 218 -10.44 -2.17 -7.51
CA PHE A 218 -9.73 -2.17 -6.23
C PHE A 218 -8.74 -3.33 -6.18
N PHE A 219 -9.15 -4.56 -6.51
CA PHE A 219 -8.25 -5.72 -6.49
C PHE A 219 -7.10 -5.61 -7.50
N THR A 220 -7.35 -5.08 -8.70
CA THR A 220 -6.27 -4.90 -9.68
C THR A 220 -5.28 -3.83 -9.24
N MET A 221 -5.75 -2.72 -8.66
CA MET A 221 -4.89 -1.65 -8.15
C MET A 221 -4.13 -2.06 -6.89
N PHE A 222 -4.79 -2.80 -6.00
CA PHE A 222 -4.20 -3.30 -4.75
C PHE A 222 -3.01 -4.24 -5.01
N PHE A 223 -3.11 -5.10 -6.04
CA PHE A 223 -1.98 -5.95 -6.47
C PHE A 223 -1.16 -5.33 -7.62
N GLY A 224 -1.33 -4.03 -7.88
CA GLY A 224 -0.79 -3.33 -9.05
C GLY A 224 0.71 -3.56 -9.32
N PRO A 225 1.60 -3.34 -8.33
CA PRO A 225 3.04 -3.56 -8.52
C PRO A 225 3.39 -5.00 -8.91
N TYR A 226 2.63 -5.98 -8.41
CA TYR A 226 2.86 -7.40 -8.71
C TYR A 226 2.37 -7.77 -10.11
N TRP A 227 1.22 -7.26 -10.54
CA TRP A 227 0.76 -7.39 -11.93
C TRP A 227 1.78 -6.82 -12.92
N CYS A 228 2.37 -5.66 -12.59
CA CYS A 228 3.42 -5.05 -13.38
C CYS A 228 4.65 -5.98 -13.44
N PHE A 229 5.14 -6.41 -12.27
CA PHE A 229 6.32 -7.28 -12.17
C PHE A 229 6.16 -8.54 -13.04
N ASP A 230 5.02 -9.22 -12.95
CA ASP A 230 4.73 -10.41 -13.73
C ASP A 230 4.65 -10.14 -15.24
N ALA A 231 3.99 -9.05 -15.65
CA ALA A 231 3.91 -8.68 -17.06
C ALA A 231 5.30 -8.43 -17.66
N TYR A 232 6.15 -7.71 -16.94
CA TYR A 232 7.53 -7.45 -17.37
C TYR A 232 8.41 -8.69 -17.30
N LEU A 233 8.22 -9.58 -16.33
CA LEU A 233 8.94 -10.85 -16.23
C LEU A 233 8.59 -11.76 -17.41
N VAL A 234 7.30 -11.92 -17.70
CA VAL A 234 6.81 -12.70 -18.85
C VAL A 234 7.36 -12.15 -20.16
N MET A 235 7.34 -10.83 -20.36
CA MET A 235 7.88 -10.22 -21.57
C MET A 235 9.41 -10.29 -21.65
N GLY A 236 10.12 -10.14 -20.53
CA GLY A 236 11.56 -10.32 -20.45
C GLY A 236 11.98 -11.75 -20.83
N LEU A 237 11.34 -12.76 -20.23
CA LEU A 237 11.55 -14.16 -20.57
C LEU A 237 11.22 -14.45 -22.03
N ARG A 238 10.12 -13.89 -22.55
CA ARG A 238 9.74 -14.03 -23.96
C ARG A 238 10.82 -13.46 -24.89
N LEU A 239 11.38 -12.29 -24.59
CA LEU A 239 12.47 -11.69 -25.38
C LEU A 239 13.71 -12.59 -25.38
N VAL A 240 14.07 -13.18 -24.24
CA VAL A 240 15.22 -14.08 -24.12
C VAL A 240 15.01 -15.37 -24.90
N CYS A 241 13.83 -15.99 -24.78
CA CYS A 241 13.52 -17.27 -25.42
C CYS A 241 13.29 -17.16 -26.94
N ARG A 242 12.57 -16.13 -27.40
CA ARG A 242 12.14 -15.97 -28.80
C ARG A 242 13.17 -15.24 -29.66
N TYR A 243 13.83 -14.24 -29.09
CA TYR A 243 14.82 -13.41 -29.78
C TYR A 243 16.18 -13.54 -29.09
N PRO A 244 16.79 -14.74 -29.07
CA PRO A 244 18.08 -14.93 -28.44
C PRO A 244 19.12 -14.07 -29.15
N GLN A 245 19.68 -13.11 -28.43
CA GLN A 245 20.82 -12.33 -28.88
C GLN A 245 22.05 -12.81 -28.13
N ARG A 246 23.20 -12.82 -28.82
CA ARG A 246 24.47 -13.03 -28.13
C ARG A 246 24.65 -11.89 -27.13
N VAL A 247 24.82 -12.24 -25.86
CA VAL A 247 25.05 -11.28 -24.79
C VAL A 247 26.44 -10.67 -25.00
N ARG A 248 26.49 -9.55 -25.72
CA ARG A 248 27.71 -8.75 -25.95
C ARG A 248 27.40 -7.35 -25.48
N PHE A 249 27.90 -7.00 -24.31
CA PHE A 249 27.76 -5.65 -23.78
C PHE A 249 28.89 -4.78 -24.30
N THR A 250 28.55 -3.64 -24.89
CA THR A 250 29.54 -2.58 -25.14
C THR A 250 29.84 -1.84 -23.84
N ILE A 251 31.01 -1.20 -23.74
CA ILE A 251 31.36 -0.38 -22.57
C ILE A 251 30.28 0.70 -22.33
N ALA A 252 29.79 1.33 -23.39
CA ALA A 252 28.72 2.32 -23.31
C ALA A 252 27.41 1.75 -22.71
N GLN A 253 27.06 0.51 -23.05
CA GLN A 253 25.89 -0.18 -22.48
C GLN A 253 26.08 -0.51 -21.00
N LEU A 254 27.29 -0.94 -20.61
CA LEU A 254 27.61 -1.19 -19.21
C LEU A 254 27.58 0.11 -18.38
N MET A 255 28.16 1.19 -18.92
CA MET A 255 28.09 2.51 -18.31
C MET A 255 26.64 2.97 -18.17
N ALA A 256 25.82 2.86 -19.23
CA ALA A 256 24.41 3.20 -19.17
C ALA A 256 23.65 2.40 -18.10
N ALA A 257 23.93 1.10 -17.97
CA ALA A 257 23.34 0.26 -16.93
C ALA A 257 23.73 0.71 -15.52
N MET A 258 25.01 1.05 -15.31
CA MET A 258 25.50 1.57 -14.02
C MET A 258 24.96 2.97 -13.72
N THR A 259 24.88 3.86 -14.71
CA THR A 259 24.27 5.18 -14.57
C THR A 259 22.79 5.06 -14.22
N TRP A 260 22.06 4.16 -14.89
CA TRP A 260 20.66 3.91 -14.57
C TRP A 260 20.50 3.36 -13.15
N LEU A 261 21.34 2.40 -12.74
CA LEU A 261 21.30 1.85 -11.37
C LEU A 261 21.60 2.93 -10.32
N ALA A 262 22.61 3.77 -10.56
CA ALA A 262 22.92 4.89 -9.68
C ALA A 262 21.77 5.89 -9.61
N ALA A 263 21.15 6.22 -10.74
CA ALA A 263 19.97 7.10 -10.80
C ALA A 263 18.77 6.48 -10.06
N PHE A 264 18.55 5.16 -10.20
CA PHE A 264 17.49 4.44 -9.49
C PHE A 264 17.71 4.47 -7.98
N LEU A 265 18.91 4.12 -7.51
CA LEU A 265 19.23 4.17 -6.07
C LEU A 265 19.15 5.61 -5.51
N ALA A 266 19.61 6.60 -6.28
CA ALA A 266 19.48 8.01 -5.92
C ALA A 266 18.01 8.45 -5.84
N ALA A 267 17.18 8.04 -6.80
CA ALA A 267 15.74 8.32 -6.80
C ALA A 267 15.03 7.64 -5.63
N CYS A 268 15.35 6.38 -5.33
CA CYS A 268 14.85 5.67 -4.15
C CYS A 268 15.20 6.44 -2.86
N ARG A 269 16.50 6.80 -2.69
CA ARG A 269 16.94 7.58 -1.54
C ARG A 269 16.23 8.94 -1.45
N TRP A 270 16.12 9.65 -2.57
CA TRP A 270 15.46 10.96 -2.61
C TRP A 270 13.97 10.83 -2.25
N SER A 271 13.28 9.83 -2.79
CA SER A 271 11.87 9.59 -2.47
C SER A 271 11.64 9.32 -0.98
N VAL A 272 12.54 8.58 -0.31
CA VAL A 272 12.48 8.38 1.14
C VAL A 272 12.73 9.69 1.90
N ILE A 273 13.68 10.51 1.47
CA ILE A 273 13.94 11.82 2.11
C ILE A 273 12.73 12.74 1.99
N LEU A 274 12.12 12.83 0.80
CA LEU A 274 10.90 13.62 0.60
C LEU A 274 9.74 13.07 1.44
N SER A 275 9.63 11.75 1.56
CA SER A 275 8.64 11.11 2.43
C SER A 275 8.80 11.53 3.88
N LEU A 276 10.03 11.52 4.40
CA LEU A 276 10.35 11.99 5.75
C LEU A 276 10.10 13.49 5.91
N GLU A 277 10.40 14.29 4.89
CA GLU A 277 10.12 15.73 4.89
C GLU A 277 8.62 16.01 4.96
N GLU A 278 7.80 15.37 4.13
CA GLU A 278 6.33 15.50 4.19
C GLU A 278 5.77 15.00 5.53
N TYR A 279 6.26 13.86 6.01
CA TYR A 279 5.89 13.34 7.32
C TYR A 279 6.24 14.31 8.46
N SER A 280 7.38 15.00 8.37
CA SER A 280 7.80 15.98 9.38
C SER A 280 6.91 17.23 9.46
N LYS A 281 6.10 17.51 8.42
CA LYS A 281 5.11 18.59 8.41
C LYS A 281 3.87 18.25 9.24
N LEU A 282 3.65 16.97 9.56
CA LEU A 282 2.56 16.54 10.41
C LEU A 282 2.77 17.02 11.86
N PRO A 283 1.70 17.22 12.64
CA PRO A 283 1.83 17.58 14.05
C PRO A 283 2.58 16.48 14.84
N LEU A 284 3.52 16.91 15.69
CA LEU A 284 4.35 16.03 16.55
C LEU A 284 3.53 15.27 17.59
N GLU A 285 2.44 15.88 18.05
CA GLU A 285 1.52 15.23 18.96
C GLU A 285 0.35 14.66 18.15
N PRO A 286 -0.10 13.42 18.45
CA PRO A 286 -1.39 12.96 17.94
C PRO A 286 -2.42 14.04 18.27
N PRO A 287 -3.35 14.37 17.36
CA PRO A 287 -4.42 15.31 17.68
C PRO A 287 -5.04 14.83 18.99
N SER A 288 -4.81 15.59 20.06
CA SER A 288 -4.85 15.06 21.43
C SER A 288 -6.03 14.10 21.60
N ASN A 289 -5.73 12.80 21.69
CA ASN A 289 -6.69 11.69 21.83
C ASN A 289 -7.37 11.73 23.20
N CYS A 290 -7.81 12.89 23.64
CA CYS A 290 -8.96 12.99 24.49
C CYS A 290 -10.14 13.42 23.60
N TYR A 291 -10.48 12.62 22.58
CA TYR A 291 -11.56 12.93 21.62
C TYR A 291 -12.82 13.52 22.27
N ILE A 292 -13.22 12.98 23.44
CA ILE A 292 -14.39 13.42 24.18
C ILE A 292 -14.11 14.73 24.94
N ALA A 293 -12.97 14.88 25.62
CA ALA A 293 -12.65 16.12 26.35
C ALA A 293 -12.23 17.29 25.43
N THR A 294 -11.61 17.00 24.28
CA THR A 294 -11.30 17.94 23.19
C THR A 294 -12.56 18.32 22.40
N ALA A 295 -13.56 17.45 22.32
CA ALA A 295 -14.89 17.84 21.84
C ALA A 295 -15.63 18.67 22.90
N ALA A 296 -15.52 18.32 24.19
CA ALA A 296 -16.11 19.07 25.29
C ALA A 296 -15.49 20.47 25.46
N SER A 297 -14.21 20.66 25.09
CA SER A 297 -13.57 21.99 25.09
C SER A 297 -14.08 22.92 23.99
N GLN A 298 -14.92 22.45 23.07
CA GLN A 298 -15.61 23.25 22.05
C GLN A 298 -17.01 23.72 22.48
N GLY A 299 -17.42 23.43 23.72
CA GLY A 299 -18.66 23.96 24.31
C GLY A 299 -18.63 25.48 24.50
N HIS A 300 -19.67 26.04 25.12
CA HIS A 300 -19.75 27.49 25.30
C HIS A 300 -18.57 27.99 26.16
N THR A 301 -17.75 28.90 25.62
CA THR A 301 -16.50 29.36 26.25
C THR A 301 -16.68 29.86 27.69
N ARG A 302 -17.82 30.50 28.00
CA ARG A 302 -18.16 30.97 29.35
C ARG A 302 -18.47 29.85 30.34
N PHE A 303 -18.88 28.68 29.85
CA PHE A 303 -19.27 27.51 30.65
C PHE A 303 -18.13 26.50 30.81
N VAL A 304 -17.46 26.15 29.70
CA VAL A 304 -16.38 25.14 29.72
C VAL A 304 -14.99 25.71 30.00
N GLY A 305 -14.85 27.05 29.98
CA GLY A 305 -13.60 27.75 30.28
C GLY A 305 -12.48 27.44 29.29
N SER A 306 -12.81 27.40 27.99
CA SER A 306 -11.85 27.09 26.94
C SER A 306 -10.95 28.28 26.61
N GLN A 307 -9.65 28.01 26.44
CA GLN A 307 -8.63 28.97 26.07
C GLN A 307 -7.94 28.50 24.79
N THR A 308 -7.64 29.44 23.88
CA THR A 308 -6.96 29.09 22.62
C THR A 308 -5.45 29.23 22.80
N ILE A 309 -4.73 28.11 22.68
CA ILE A 309 -3.26 28.05 22.77
C ILE A 309 -2.68 27.85 21.37
N ARG A 310 -1.54 28.49 21.09
CA ARG A 310 -0.80 28.34 19.83
C ARG A 310 0.30 27.31 20.00
N SER A 311 0.28 26.27 19.17
CA SER A 311 1.36 25.28 19.10
C SER A 311 2.64 25.88 18.51
N ALA A 312 3.79 25.24 18.79
CA ALA A 312 5.08 25.59 18.21
C ALA A 312 5.08 25.54 16.67
N SER A 313 4.18 24.74 16.05
CA SER A 313 3.96 24.67 14.60
C SER A 313 3.04 25.78 14.06
N GLY A 314 2.61 26.73 14.89
CA GLY A 314 1.76 27.85 14.50
C GLY A 314 0.25 27.56 14.52
N THR A 315 -0.16 26.31 14.74
CA THR A 315 -1.57 25.89 14.77
C THR A 315 -2.25 26.26 16.09
N ARG A 316 -3.50 26.76 16.04
CA ARG A 316 -4.30 27.14 17.22
C ARG A 316 -5.19 26.00 17.68
N TRP A 317 -5.22 25.72 18.98
CA TRP A 317 -6.06 24.67 19.59
C TRP A 317 -6.76 25.17 20.85
N GLN A 318 -7.97 24.68 21.11
CA GLN A 318 -8.73 25.03 22.32
C GLN A 318 -8.46 24.03 23.45
N VAL A 319 -7.98 24.54 24.57
CA VAL A 319 -7.65 23.77 25.78
C VAL A 319 -8.51 24.30 26.92
N ASN A 320 -9.05 23.40 27.75
CA ASN A 320 -9.71 23.77 29.00
C ASN A 320 -9.00 23.08 30.19
N ARG A 321 -9.28 23.54 31.40
CA ARG A 321 -8.69 22.97 32.63
C ARG A 321 -8.92 21.46 32.76
N GLN A 322 -10.11 21.00 32.39
CA GLN A 322 -10.48 19.58 32.46
C GLN A 322 -9.58 18.73 31.57
N LEU A 323 -9.30 19.17 30.33
CA LEU A 323 -8.40 18.49 29.41
C LEU A 323 -6.97 18.42 29.97
N ALA A 324 -6.47 19.51 30.56
CA ALA A 324 -5.14 19.57 31.16
C ALA A 324 -4.99 18.58 32.33
N VAL A 325 -5.98 18.52 33.22
CA VAL A 325 -6.00 17.60 34.38
C VAL A 325 -6.05 16.14 33.93
N LEU A 326 -6.92 15.80 32.97
CA LEU A 326 -7.04 14.44 32.45
C LEU A 326 -5.76 14.01 31.72
N LYS A 327 -5.10 14.93 31.01
CA LYS A 327 -3.81 14.66 30.35
C LYS A 327 -2.68 14.42 31.34
N ALA A 328 -2.62 15.19 32.43
CA ALA A 328 -1.65 14.95 33.49
C ALA A 328 -1.84 13.57 34.14
N ALA A 329 -3.09 13.16 34.38
CA ALA A 329 -3.40 11.84 34.93
C ALA A 329 -3.09 10.69 33.95
N GLU A 330 -3.37 10.86 32.65
CA GLU A 330 -2.98 9.90 31.60
C GLU A 330 -1.45 9.69 31.59
N LEU A 331 -0.68 10.79 31.70
CA LEU A 331 0.77 10.72 31.74
C LEU A 331 1.28 10.00 33.01
N ALA A 332 0.72 10.33 34.17
CA ALA A 332 1.04 9.64 35.41
C ALA A 332 0.71 8.13 35.34
N LEU A 333 -0.44 7.77 34.75
CA LEU A 333 -0.85 6.38 34.58
C LEU A 333 0.09 5.63 33.63
N ARG A 334 0.53 6.27 32.55
CA ARG A 334 1.51 5.70 31.60
C ARG A 334 2.83 5.39 32.30
N THR A 335 3.30 6.27 33.18
CA THR A 335 4.57 6.10 33.89
C THR A 335 4.50 5.03 34.99
N LEU A 336 3.36 4.93 35.69
CA LEU A 336 3.24 4.06 36.86
C LEU A 336 2.69 2.67 36.53
N LEU A 337 1.78 2.56 35.56
CA LEU A 337 1.06 1.33 35.21
C LEU A 337 0.93 1.19 33.68
N PRO A 338 2.05 0.95 32.96
CA PRO A 338 2.07 0.98 31.50
C PRO A 338 1.13 -0.06 30.86
N THR A 339 1.04 -1.27 31.42
CA THR A 339 0.19 -2.35 30.89
C THR A 339 -1.30 -2.01 31.02
N PHE A 340 -1.70 -1.40 32.14
CA PHE A 340 -3.09 -0.97 32.36
C PHE A 340 -3.44 0.25 31.50
N HIS A 341 -2.50 1.20 31.34
CA HIS A 341 -2.64 2.32 30.42
C HIS A 341 -2.88 1.85 28.98
N THR A 342 -2.11 0.88 28.48
CA THR A 342 -2.28 0.34 27.12
C THR A 342 -3.66 -0.29 26.91
N TRP A 343 -4.16 -1.04 27.90
CA TRP A 343 -5.51 -1.62 27.84
C TRP A 343 -6.59 -0.53 27.85
N LEU A 344 -6.52 0.42 28.78
CA LEU A 344 -7.46 1.53 28.88
C LEU A 344 -7.47 2.38 27.60
N ARG A 345 -6.30 2.56 27.00
CA ARG A 345 -6.13 3.29 25.76
C ARG A 345 -6.76 2.57 24.58
N ALA A 346 -6.61 1.25 24.47
CA ALA A 346 -7.26 0.45 23.43
C ALA A 346 -8.80 0.52 23.51
N VAL A 347 -9.37 0.54 24.71
CA VAL A 347 -10.82 0.73 24.92
C VAL A 347 -11.24 2.16 24.54
N TYR A 348 -10.48 3.16 24.96
CA TYR A 348 -10.75 4.57 24.69
C TYR A 348 -10.66 4.91 23.19
N ASP A 349 -9.64 4.42 22.48
CA ASP A 349 -9.47 4.67 21.04
C ASP A 349 -10.55 3.96 20.20
N ARG A 350 -11.17 2.89 20.71
CA ARG A 350 -12.30 2.22 20.05
C ARG A 350 -13.63 2.96 20.20
N LEU A 351 -13.86 3.60 21.35
CA LEU A 351 -15.13 4.28 21.67
C LEU A 351 -15.08 5.80 21.39
N GLY A 352 -13.94 6.44 21.66
CA GLY A 352 -13.74 7.88 21.60
C GLY A 352 -14.09 8.54 20.27
N PRO A 353 -13.63 8.02 19.11
CA PRO A 353 -13.94 8.60 17.80
C PRO A 353 -15.43 8.50 17.41
N VAL A 354 -16.14 7.49 17.91
CA VAL A 354 -17.59 7.32 17.66
C VAL A 354 -18.38 8.33 18.48
N VAL A 355 -18.02 8.49 19.75
CA VAL A 355 -18.67 9.42 20.67
C VAL A 355 -18.38 10.88 20.27
N ALA A 356 -17.12 11.23 19.98
CA ALA A 356 -16.73 12.59 19.64
C ALA A 356 -17.36 13.11 18.33
N ARG A 357 -17.61 12.22 17.34
CA ARG A 357 -18.34 12.59 16.13
C ARG A 357 -19.78 13.04 16.41
N ARG A 358 -20.40 12.56 17.50
CA ARG A 358 -21.76 12.94 17.92
C ARG A 358 -21.79 14.22 18.76
N LEU A 359 -20.65 14.69 19.26
CA LEU A 359 -20.52 15.85 20.15
C LEU A 359 -20.25 17.18 19.41
N ARG A 360 -20.63 17.29 18.13
CA ARG A 360 -20.39 18.50 17.31
C ARG A 360 -21.28 19.69 17.68
N HIS A 361 -22.34 19.48 18.46
CA HIS A 361 -23.26 20.54 18.87
C HIS A 361 -22.81 21.15 20.21
N PRO A 362 -22.79 22.49 20.38
CA PRO A 362 -22.30 23.15 21.61
C PRO A 362 -22.95 22.65 22.90
N ILE A 363 -24.26 22.41 22.88
CA ILE A 363 -25.02 21.86 24.01
C ILE A 363 -24.59 20.42 24.37
N LEU A 364 -24.29 19.59 23.36
CA LEU A 364 -23.81 18.23 23.59
C LEU A 364 -22.37 18.24 24.12
N ALA A 365 -21.54 19.19 23.68
CA ALA A 365 -20.21 19.42 24.23
C ALA A 365 -20.27 19.87 25.71
N ASP A 366 -21.22 20.73 26.08
CA ASP A 366 -21.46 21.13 27.47
C ASP A 366 -21.93 19.95 28.35
N LEU A 367 -22.83 19.10 27.83
CA LEU A 367 -23.25 17.88 28.52
C LEU A 367 -22.11 16.88 28.68
N ALA A 368 -21.25 16.73 27.66
CA ALA A 368 -20.05 15.91 27.74
C ALA A 368 -19.05 16.46 28.77
N TYR A 369 -18.90 17.79 28.86
CA TYR A 369 -18.08 18.45 29.88
C TYR A 369 -18.55 18.10 31.30
N VAL A 370 -19.86 18.14 31.54
CA VAL A 370 -20.47 17.73 32.82
C VAL A 370 -20.27 16.23 33.07
N GLY A 371 -20.49 15.39 32.05
CA GLY A 371 -20.29 13.94 32.15
C GLY A 371 -18.84 13.53 32.46
N LEU A 372 -17.86 14.37 32.11
CA LEU A 372 -16.44 14.15 32.40
C LEU A 372 -16.01 14.64 33.80
N LYS A 373 -16.84 15.39 34.53
CA LYS A 373 -16.50 15.90 35.88
C LYS A 373 -16.15 14.81 36.90
N PRO A 374 -16.86 13.67 36.98
CA PRO A 374 -16.46 12.58 37.87
C PRO A 374 -15.06 12.05 37.54
N PHE A 375 -14.71 11.93 36.25
CA PHE A 375 -13.39 11.49 35.83
C PHE A 375 -12.30 12.52 36.14
N GLU A 376 -12.60 13.81 35.97
CA GLU A 376 -11.72 14.90 36.38
C GLU A 376 -11.42 14.85 37.88
N TRP A 377 -12.43 14.64 38.74
CA TRP A 377 -12.23 14.53 40.19
C TRP A 377 -11.41 13.31 40.58
N ASN A 378 -11.68 12.15 39.96
CA ASN A 378 -10.89 10.94 40.18
C ASN A 378 -9.43 11.15 39.72
N ALA A 379 -9.22 11.78 38.57
CA ALA A 379 -7.89 12.14 38.08
C ALA A 379 -7.15 13.07 39.06
N ILE A 380 -7.83 14.07 39.62
CA ILE A 380 -7.26 14.96 40.65
C ILE A 380 -6.90 14.17 41.92
N LEU A 381 -7.79 13.31 42.41
CA LEU A 381 -7.52 12.48 43.60
C LEU A 381 -6.31 11.57 43.40
N VAL A 382 -6.22 10.92 42.24
CA VAL A 382 -5.10 10.06 41.87
C VAL A 382 -3.82 10.87 41.76
N LEU A 383 -3.84 12.04 41.11
CA LEU A 383 -2.68 12.92 40.99
C LEU A 383 -2.21 13.46 42.35
N ILE A 384 -3.14 13.84 43.24
CA ILE A 384 -2.81 14.28 44.62
C ILE A 384 -2.19 13.13 45.41
N GLY A 385 -2.79 11.93 45.34
CA GLY A 385 -2.29 10.74 46.03
C GLY A 385 -0.90 10.29 45.55
N LEU A 386 -0.60 10.49 44.26
CA LEU A 386 0.67 10.08 43.64
C LEU A 386 1.78 11.14 43.75
N LEU A 387 1.45 12.43 43.70
CA LEU A 387 2.43 13.52 43.61
C LEU A 387 2.54 14.35 44.90
N GLY A 388 1.73 14.09 45.93
CA GLY A 388 1.75 14.87 47.18
C GLY A 388 1.55 16.38 46.92
N GLU A 389 2.44 17.23 47.47
CA GLU A 389 2.44 18.69 47.24
C GLU A 389 2.84 19.13 45.80
N GLY A 390 2.95 18.20 44.84
CA GLY A 390 3.27 18.45 43.43
C GLY A 390 2.18 19.18 42.62
N ARG A 391 1.27 19.93 43.27
CA ARG A 391 0.19 20.69 42.61
C ARG A 391 0.72 21.66 41.55
N HIS A 392 1.93 22.19 41.77
CA HIS A 392 2.64 23.10 40.86
C HIS A 392 3.16 22.46 39.56
N CYS A 393 3.23 21.13 39.46
CA CYS A 393 3.70 20.45 38.25
C CYS A 393 2.62 20.42 37.15
N ILE A 394 1.34 20.35 37.52
CA ILE A 394 0.21 20.36 36.57
C ILE A 394 0.07 21.73 35.92
N ASP A 395 0.22 22.80 36.71
CA ASP A 395 0.16 24.18 36.22
C ASP A 395 1.31 24.49 35.24
N ARG A 396 2.51 23.92 35.45
CA ARG A 396 3.68 24.11 34.56
C ARG A 396 3.61 23.36 33.23
N LEU A 397 2.82 22.28 33.13
CA LEU A 397 2.72 21.48 31.89
C LEU A 397 1.99 22.24 30.77
N TYR A 398 1.12 23.20 31.11
CA TYR A 398 0.31 23.94 30.13
C TYR A 398 0.40 25.47 30.23
N LEU A 399 0.96 26.05 31.30
CA LEU A 399 1.18 27.49 31.41
C LEU A 399 2.65 27.83 31.13
N ARG A 400 2.95 28.16 29.87
CA ARG A 400 4.06 29.05 29.56
C ARG A 400 3.46 30.43 29.31
N ASP A 401 3.82 31.35 30.20
CA ASP A 401 3.51 32.79 30.26
C ASP A 401 2.44 33.19 31.29
N GLY A 402 2.89 33.27 32.55
CA GLY A 402 2.72 34.47 33.36
C GLY A 402 1.37 34.78 34.03
N GLU A 403 0.25 34.15 33.69
CA GLU A 403 -1.02 34.42 34.37
C GLU A 403 -1.41 33.32 35.35
N ARG A 404 -1.28 33.63 36.65
CA ARG A 404 -1.86 32.82 37.73
C ARG A 404 -3.38 32.94 37.66
N ILE A 405 -4.07 31.84 37.34
CA ILE A 405 -5.49 31.73 37.59
C ILE A 405 -5.66 31.50 39.09
N ASN A 406 -6.19 32.48 39.81
CA ASN A 406 -6.60 32.30 41.20
C ASN A 406 -7.73 31.25 41.24
N LEU A 407 -7.52 30.23 42.07
CA LEU A 407 -8.47 29.14 42.33
C LEU A 407 -9.67 29.61 43.15
#